data_AF-A0A2D9Z4Z1-F1
#
_entry.id   AF-A0A2D9Z4Z1-F1
#
_cell.length_a   1.000
_cell.length_b   1.000
_cell.length_c   1.000
_cell.angle_alpha   90.00
_cell.angle_beta   90.00
_cell.angle_gamma   90.00
#
_symmetry.space_group_name_H-M   'P 1'
#
loop_
_entity.id
_entity.type
_entity.pdbx_description
1 polymer ?
#
loop_
_entity_poly.entity_id
_entity_poly.type
_entity_poly.pdbx_seq_one_letter_code
_entity_poly.pdbx_strand_id
1 'polypeptide(L)'
;MSTTFADYVDNKPAMDEQISNIERYAVLLCDALYLDVKYEQLRYHNNAVDHVESDSFKGDKEYERNYHINKIRDIDANGVDHEFYIESGRKYHKVIHKWKDNGSRSVHAFIDKKTGDVYKAASWKAPAKHVRFNLLDDNSREECLSRCDWAGGYLYM
;
A
#
# COMPACT_ATOMS: atom_id res chain seq x y z
N MET A 1 21.85 35.19 3.87
CA MET A 1 22.62 34.78 5.07
C MET A 1 23.14 33.38 4.84
N SER A 2 24.40 33.09 5.17
CA SER A 2 24.95 31.73 5.08
C SER A 2 24.46 30.93 6.28
N THR A 3 23.94 29.72 6.05
CA THR A 3 23.64 28.77 7.13
C THR A 3 24.92 28.45 7.89
N THR A 4 24.87 28.52 9.22
CA THR A 4 26.00 28.23 10.11
C THR A 4 25.94 26.79 10.62
N PHE A 5 27.04 26.29 11.19
CA PHE A 5 27.04 24.98 11.85
C PHE A 5 26.10 24.94 13.07
N ALA A 6 25.98 26.06 13.79
CA ALA A 6 25.01 26.20 14.87
C ALA A 6 23.57 26.01 14.34
N ASP A 7 23.22 26.70 13.24
CA ASP A 7 21.90 26.52 12.61
C ASP A 7 21.64 25.06 12.19
N TYR A 8 22.67 24.33 11.74
CA TYR A 8 22.53 22.91 11.42
C TYR A 8 22.23 22.06 12.65
N VAL A 9 22.97 22.28 13.75
CA VAL A 9 22.78 21.55 15.00
C VAL A 9 21.39 21.82 15.56
N ASP A 10 20.93 23.06 15.52
CA ASP A 10 19.63 23.48 16.04
C ASP A 10 18.47 22.89 15.22
N ASN A 11 18.62 22.78 13.89
CA ASN A 11 17.58 22.23 13.01
C ASN A 11 17.59 20.70 12.90
N LYS A 12 18.69 20.04 13.30
CA LYS A 12 18.86 18.58 13.14
C LYS A 12 17.74 17.77 13.81
N PRO A 13 17.29 18.07 15.05
CA PRO A 13 16.21 17.31 15.68
C PRO A 13 14.90 17.35 14.88
N ALA A 14 14.50 18.53 14.39
CA ALA A 14 13.29 18.70 13.60
C ALA A 14 13.38 17.93 12.25
N MET A 15 14.56 17.94 11.61
CA MET A 15 14.79 17.18 10.40
C MET A 15 14.71 15.66 10.65
N ASP A 16 15.32 15.18 11.74
CA ASP A 16 15.30 13.77 12.11
C ASP A 16 13.87 13.30 12.47
N GLU A 17 13.09 14.15 13.16
CA GLU A 17 11.65 13.91 13.43
C GLU A 17 10.83 13.84 12.15
N GLN A 18 11.05 14.78 11.22
CA GLN A 18 10.37 14.78 9.92
C GLN A 18 10.65 13.50 9.13
N ILE A 19 11.91 13.06 9.08
CA ILE A 19 12.30 11.80 8.42
C ILE A 19 11.62 10.61 9.09
N SER A 20 11.59 10.56 10.42
CA SER A 20 10.90 9.52 11.18
C SER A 20 9.39 9.49 10.89
N ASN A 21 8.76 10.65 10.77
CA ASN A 21 7.35 10.76 10.40
C ASN A 21 7.07 10.24 8.99
N ILE A 22 7.92 10.57 8.01
CA ILE A 22 7.78 10.04 6.64
C ILE A 22 7.86 8.51 6.66
N GLU A 23 8.82 7.93 7.37
CA GLU A 23 8.97 6.48 7.46
C GLU A 23 7.75 5.83 8.13
N ARG A 24 7.27 6.40 9.25
CA ARG A 24 6.06 5.96 9.94
C ARG A 24 4.83 5.98 9.03
N TYR A 25 4.61 7.06 8.29
CA TYR A 25 3.47 7.18 7.39
C TYR A 25 3.61 6.29 6.15
N ALA A 26 4.83 6.03 5.69
CA ALA A 26 5.08 5.07 4.62
C ALA A 26 4.73 3.64 5.04
N VAL A 27 5.05 3.25 6.27
CA VAL A 27 4.65 1.96 6.85
C VAL A 27 3.13 1.88 7.01
N LEU A 28 2.49 2.93 7.52
CA LEU A 28 1.02 2.98 7.61
C LEU A 28 0.34 2.83 6.24
N LEU A 29 0.93 3.38 5.17
CA LEU A 29 0.44 3.15 3.82
C LEU A 29 0.59 1.67 3.40
N CYS A 30 1.70 1.00 3.74
CA CYS A 30 1.85 -0.44 3.50
C CYS A 30 0.76 -1.25 4.21
N ASP A 31 0.46 -0.92 5.48
CA ASP A 31 -0.60 -1.58 6.24
C ASP A 31 -1.98 -1.36 5.61
N ALA A 32 -2.29 -0.13 5.20
CA ALA A 32 -3.55 0.19 4.54
C ALA A 32 -3.71 -0.58 3.21
N LEU A 33 -2.67 -0.66 2.39
CA LEU A 33 -2.66 -1.43 1.15
C LEU A 33 -2.86 -2.94 1.41
N TYR A 34 -2.26 -3.47 2.47
CA TYR A 34 -2.46 -4.87 2.86
C TYR A 34 -3.90 -5.14 3.32
N LEU A 35 -4.46 -4.25 4.14
CA LEU A 35 -5.84 -4.37 4.61
C LEU A 35 -6.83 -4.29 3.45
N ASP A 36 -6.60 -3.41 2.47
CA ASP A 36 -7.44 -3.27 1.28
C ASP A 36 -7.47 -4.57 0.45
N VAL A 37 -6.32 -5.17 0.11
CA VAL A 37 -6.32 -6.45 -0.63
C VAL A 37 -6.98 -7.58 0.17
N LYS A 38 -6.78 -7.61 1.50
CA LYS A 38 -7.44 -8.61 2.35
C LYS A 38 -8.95 -8.45 2.30
N TYR A 39 -9.43 -7.22 2.43
CA TYR A 39 -10.85 -6.89 2.35
C TYR A 39 -11.43 -7.28 0.98
N GLU A 40 -10.76 -6.91 -0.12
CA GLU A 40 -11.21 -7.20 -1.47
C GLU A 40 -11.29 -8.71 -1.77
N GLN A 41 -10.32 -9.51 -1.31
CA GLN A 41 -10.38 -10.96 -1.49
C GLN A 41 -11.51 -11.60 -0.68
N LEU A 42 -11.72 -11.15 0.56
CA LEU A 42 -12.85 -11.60 1.38
C LEU A 42 -14.18 -11.21 0.72
N ARG A 43 -14.31 -9.97 0.25
CA ARG A 43 -15.50 -9.47 -0.44
C ARG A 43 -15.82 -10.30 -1.67
N TYR A 44 -14.82 -10.60 -2.50
CA TYR A 44 -14.97 -11.45 -3.68
C TYR A 44 -15.51 -12.84 -3.32
N HIS A 45 -14.89 -13.53 -2.36
CA HIS A 45 -15.30 -14.88 -1.99
C HIS A 45 -16.67 -14.92 -1.31
N ASN A 46 -17.01 -13.93 -0.48
CA ASN A 46 -18.35 -13.83 0.11
C ASN A 46 -19.42 -13.64 -0.97
N ASN A 47 -19.21 -12.71 -1.90
CA ASN A 47 -20.14 -12.49 -3.02
C ASN A 47 -20.30 -13.75 -3.88
N ALA A 48 -19.23 -14.53 -4.05
CA ALA A 48 -19.28 -15.78 -4.79
C ALA A 48 -20.10 -16.85 -4.05
N VAL A 49 -19.97 -16.96 -2.72
CA VAL A 49 -20.84 -17.82 -1.90
C VAL A 49 -22.31 -17.43 -2.08
N ASP A 50 -22.63 -16.13 -2.03
CA ASP A 50 -24.01 -15.66 -2.24
C ASP A 50 -24.51 -15.96 -3.66
N HIS A 51 -23.63 -15.82 -4.67
CA HIS A 51 -23.99 -16.10 -6.05
C HIS A 51 -24.28 -17.59 -6.29
N VAL A 52 -23.53 -18.50 -5.66
CA VAL A 52 -23.76 -19.96 -5.75
C VAL A 52 -25.16 -20.34 -5.26
N GLU A 53 -25.72 -19.58 -4.33
CA GLU A 53 -27.08 -19.80 -3.83
C GLU A 53 -28.17 -19.38 -4.81
N SER A 54 -27.85 -18.49 -5.75
CA SER A 54 -28.83 -17.99 -6.69
C SER A 54 -29.40 -19.09 -7.61
N ASP A 55 -30.64 -18.91 -8.04
CA ASP A 55 -31.28 -19.79 -9.02
C ASP A 55 -30.62 -19.70 -10.41
N SER A 56 -29.88 -18.62 -10.66
CA SER A 56 -29.18 -18.39 -11.92
C SER A 56 -27.85 -19.14 -12.03
N PHE A 57 -27.33 -19.64 -10.91
CA PHE A 57 -26.04 -20.32 -10.87
C PHE A 57 -26.08 -21.65 -11.61
N LYS A 58 -25.09 -21.88 -12.47
CA LYS A 58 -24.92 -23.13 -13.23
C LYS A 58 -23.61 -23.79 -12.82
N GLY A 59 -23.69 -24.96 -12.21
CA GLY A 59 -22.52 -25.71 -11.76
C GLY A 59 -22.82 -26.56 -10.53
N ASP A 60 -21.79 -27.18 -9.99
CA ASP A 60 -21.86 -27.89 -8.72
C ASP A 60 -21.86 -26.88 -7.56
N LYS A 61 -23.04 -26.65 -6.99
CA LYS A 61 -23.22 -25.69 -5.89
C LYS A 61 -22.41 -26.08 -4.65
N GLU A 62 -22.32 -27.36 -4.34
CA GLU A 62 -21.63 -27.82 -3.14
C GLU A 62 -20.12 -27.61 -3.29
N TYR A 63 -19.56 -28.03 -4.42
CA TYR A 63 -18.13 -27.85 -4.71
C TYR A 63 -17.73 -26.37 -4.66
N GLU A 64 -18.45 -25.51 -5.37
CA GLU A 64 -18.11 -24.08 -5.51
C GLU A 64 -18.27 -23.32 -4.19
N ARG A 65 -19.35 -23.60 -3.44
CA ARG A 65 -19.51 -23.04 -2.09
C ARG A 65 -18.36 -23.47 -1.17
N ASN A 66 -18.03 -24.76 -1.16
CA ASN A 66 -16.97 -25.28 -0.29
C ASN A 66 -15.61 -24.68 -0.65
N TYR A 67 -15.31 -24.49 -1.94
CA TYR A 67 -14.09 -23.80 -2.38
C TYR A 67 -14.00 -22.39 -1.80
N HIS A 68 -15.04 -21.57 -1.96
CA HIS A 68 -15.03 -20.19 -1.48
C HIS A 68 -15.04 -20.07 0.05
N ILE A 69 -15.77 -20.94 0.77
CA ILE A 69 -15.73 -21.00 2.23
C ILE A 69 -14.33 -21.35 2.73
N ASN A 70 -13.66 -22.32 2.10
CA ASN A 70 -12.29 -22.69 2.47
C ASN A 70 -11.32 -21.54 2.21
N LYS A 71 -11.50 -20.78 1.12
CA LYS A 71 -10.70 -19.57 0.87
C LYS A 71 -10.89 -18.48 1.91
N ILE A 72 -12.13 -18.22 2.33
CA ILE A 72 -12.41 -17.25 3.42
C ILE A 72 -11.70 -17.69 4.71
N ARG A 73 -11.83 -18.97 5.09
CA ARG A 73 -11.17 -19.53 6.28
C ARG A 73 -9.65 -19.42 6.22
N ASP A 74 -9.06 -19.68 5.05
CA ASP A 74 -7.63 -19.55 4.83
C ASP A 74 -7.16 -18.10 4.96
N ILE A 75 -7.90 -17.14 4.37
CA ILE A 75 -7.59 -15.70 4.50
C ILE A 75 -7.71 -15.22 5.95
N ASP A 76 -8.69 -15.71 6.70
CA ASP A 76 -8.87 -15.36 8.12
C ASP A 76 -7.74 -15.92 8.98
N ALA A 77 -7.33 -17.16 8.74
CA ALA A 77 -6.28 -17.84 9.51
C ALA A 77 -4.86 -17.39 9.14
N ASN A 78 -4.58 -17.25 7.84
CA ASN A 78 -3.23 -17.10 7.29
C ASN A 78 -3.00 -15.75 6.60
N GLY A 79 -4.05 -14.95 6.40
CA GLY A 79 -3.99 -13.71 5.63
C GLY A 79 -3.97 -13.96 4.12
N VAL A 80 -3.63 -12.92 3.37
CA VAL A 80 -3.53 -13.00 1.90
C VAL A 80 -2.10 -13.22 1.42
N ASP A 81 -2.01 -13.65 0.16
CA ASP A 81 -0.76 -13.88 -0.58
C ASP A 81 -0.06 -12.58 -1.06
N HIS A 82 -0.17 -11.52 -0.26
CA HIS A 82 0.37 -10.20 -0.57
C HIS A 82 1.20 -9.71 0.59
N GLU A 83 2.27 -8.99 0.28
CA GLU A 83 3.16 -8.34 1.24
C GLU A 83 3.45 -6.92 0.73
N PHE A 84 3.30 -5.94 1.62
CA PHE A 84 3.68 -4.55 1.35
C PHE A 84 4.73 -4.12 2.36
N TYR A 85 5.83 -3.55 1.88
CA TYR A 85 6.92 -3.10 2.73
C TYR A 85 7.73 -2.00 2.06
N ILE A 86 8.50 -1.25 2.85
CA ILE A 86 9.37 -0.21 2.31
C ILE A 86 10.78 -0.74 2.03
N GLU A 87 11.31 -0.46 0.83
CA GLU A 87 12.75 -0.56 0.53
C GLU A 87 13.35 0.85 0.48
N SER A 88 14.18 1.18 1.47
CA SER A 88 14.79 2.50 1.62
C SER A 88 16.00 2.70 0.70
N GLY A 89 15.96 3.73 -0.15
CA GLY A 89 17.06 4.17 -0.99
C GLY A 89 17.70 5.49 -0.54
N ARG A 90 18.53 6.09 -1.42
CA ARG A 90 19.19 7.38 -1.16
C ARG A 90 18.19 8.54 -1.09
N LYS A 91 17.31 8.65 -2.09
CA LYS A 91 16.33 9.75 -2.20
C LYS A 91 14.91 9.33 -1.81
N TYR A 92 14.52 8.10 -2.11
CA TYR A 92 13.15 7.63 -1.95
C TYR A 92 13.07 6.38 -1.05
N HIS A 93 12.00 6.25 -0.28
CA HIS A 93 11.46 4.94 0.10
C HIS A 93 10.66 4.39 -1.09
N LYS A 94 10.83 3.12 -1.42
CA LYS A 94 9.96 2.42 -2.36
C LYS A 94 8.93 1.64 -1.57
N VAL A 95 7.66 1.83 -1.85
CA VAL A 95 6.61 0.92 -1.41
C VAL A 95 6.64 -0.28 -2.35
N ILE A 96 7.09 -1.42 -1.85
CA ILE A 96 7.16 -2.67 -2.59
C ILE A 96 5.87 -3.44 -2.37
N HIS A 97 5.32 -3.98 -3.45
CA HIS A 97 4.28 -4.99 -3.42
C HIS A 97 4.89 -6.30 -3.90
N LYS A 98 4.78 -7.35 -3.08
CA LYS A 98 5.31 -8.68 -3.36
C LYS A 98 4.19 -9.72 -3.22
N TRP A 99 4.15 -10.66 -4.16
CA TRP A 99 3.29 -11.84 -4.11
C TRP A 99 4.07 -12.99 -3.47
N LYS A 100 3.49 -13.72 -2.50
CA LYS A 100 4.26 -14.76 -1.78
C LYS A 100 4.28 -16.09 -2.53
N ASP A 101 3.30 -16.36 -3.40
CA ASP A 101 3.21 -17.59 -4.21
C ASP A 101 4.43 -17.81 -5.13
N ASN A 102 4.92 -16.75 -5.76
CA ASN A 102 5.95 -16.81 -6.80
C ASN A 102 7.11 -15.85 -6.55
N GLY A 103 7.04 -15.02 -5.49
CA GLY A 103 8.09 -14.07 -5.13
C GLY A 103 8.22 -12.88 -6.07
N SER A 104 7.31 -12.71 -7.03
CA SER A 104 7.25 -11.54 -7.90
C SER A 104 7.10 -10.28 -7.06
N ARG A 105 7.71 -9.19 -7.53
CA ARG A 105 7.73 -7.91 -6.84
C ARG A 105 7.58 -6.76 -7.81
N SER A 106 6.83 -5.75 -7.40
CA SER A 106 6.66 -4.50 -8.10
C SER A 106 6.89 -3.32 -7.15
N VAL A 107 7.22 -2.15 -7.72
CA VAL A 107 7.19 -0.91 -6.95
C VAL A 107 5.81 -0.31 -7.11
N HIS A 108 5.07 -0.23 -6.01
CA HIS A 108 3.74 0.34 -5.96
C HIS A 108 3.83 1.89 -6.02
N ALA A 109 4.63 2.48 -5.14
CA ALA A 109 4.85 3.91 -5.06
C ALA A 109 6.30 4.26 -4.65
N PHE A 110 6.70 5.51 -4.89
CA PHE A 110 7.92 6.11 -4.36
C PHE A 110 7.55 7.24 -3.40
N ILE A 111 8.24 7.35 -2.29
CA ILE A 111 8.03 8.40 -1.29
C ILE A 111 9.36 9.15 -1.10
N ASP A 112 9.38 10.46 -1.32
CA ASP A 112 10.59 11.26 -1.09
C ASP A 112 10.89 11.33 0.41
N LYS A 113 12.10 10.93 0.79
CA LYS A 113 12.53 10.80 2.19
C LYS A 113 12.67 12.13 2.91
N LYS A 114 12.68 13.25 2.17
CA LYS A 114 12.81 14.59 2.72
C LYS A 114 11.48 15.31 2.70
N THR A 115 10.74 15.23 1.59
CA THR A 115 9.52 16.04 1.43
C THR A 115 8.26 15.30 1.83
N GLY A 116 8.28 13.96 1.90
CA GLY A 116 7.07 13.15 2.10
C GLY A 116 6.19 13.03 0.86
N ASP A 117 6.63 13.56 -0.29
CA ASP A 117 5.88 13.47 -1.54
C ASP A 117 5.78 12.02 -2.02
N VAL A 118 4.56 11.60 -2.33
CA VAL A 118 4.22 10.30 -2.89
C VAL A 118 4.10 10.42 -4.41
N TYR A 119 4.78 9.53 -5.12
CA TYR A 119 4.78 9.46 -6.57
C TYR A 119 4.37 8.07 -7.03
N LYS A 120 3.62 8.01 -8.13
CA LYS A 120 3.40 6.76 -8.86
C LYS A 120 4.73 6.19 -9.36
N ALA A 121 4.91 4.87 -9.33
CA ALA A 121 6.03 4.23 -10.00
C ALA A 121 5.94 4.37 -11.54
N ALA A 122 7.06 4.78 -12.17
CA ALA A 122 7.23 4.72 -13.63
C ALA A 122 8.12 3.54 -14.05
N SER A 123 9.03 3.13 -13.17
CA SER A 123 9.87 1.94 -13.33
C SER A 123 10.31 1.44 -11.97
N TRP A 124 11.04 0.32 -11.94
CA TRP A 124 11.70 -0.17 -10.73
C TRP A 124 12.64 0.88 -10.08
N LYS A 125 13.24 1.76 -10.90
CA LYS A 125 14.31 2.66 -10.47
C LYS A 125 13.86 4.10 -10.23
N ALA A 126 12.71 4.50 -10.77
CA ALA A 126 12.31 5.90 -10.77
C ALA A 126 10.78 6.11 -10.69
N PRO A 127 10.36 7.19 -10.01
CA PRO A 127 8.97 7.62 -10.00
C PRO A 127 8.54 8.28 -11.33
N ALA A 128 7.24 8.42 -11.49
CA ALA A 128 6.64 9.35 -12.44
C ALA A 128 6.89 10.81 -12.00
N LYS A 129 6.69 11.76 -12.91
CA LYS A 129 7.07 13.18 -12.71
C LYS A 129 6.24 13.91 -11.65
N HIS A 130 4.94 13.66 -11.62
CA HIS A 130 4.01 14.45 -10.82
C HIS A 130 3.85 13.84 -9.42
N VAL A 131 3.73 14.70 -8.41
CA VAL A 131 3.32 14.31 -7.05
C VAL A 131 1.86 13.84 -7.08
N ARG A 132 1.51 12.87 -6.24
CA ARG A 132 0.12 12.40 -6.02
C ARG A 132 -0.41 12.85 -4.68
N PHE A 133 0.41 12.71 -3.64
CA PHE A 133 0.09 13.06 -2.27
C PHE A 133 1.34 13.54 -1.54
N ASN A 134 1.17 14.10 -0.34
CA ASN A 134 2.25 14.41 0.57
C ASN A 134 1.91 13.84 1.96
N LEU A 135 2.79 13.01 2.53
CA LEU A 135 2.53 12.35 3.82
C LEU A 135 2.69 13.26 5.05
N LEU A 136 3.38 14.39 4.89
CA LEU A 136 3.54 15.38 5.96
C LEU A 136 2.41 16.41 5.99
N ASP A 137 1.64 16.55 4.91
CA ASP A 137 0.38 17.29 4.89
C ASP A 137 -0.75 16.39 5.38
N ASP A 138 -1.46 16.81 6.43
CA ASP A 138 -2.46 15.98 7.08
C ASP A 138 -3.63 15.62 6.17
N ASN A 139 -4.17 16.61 5.44
CA ASN A 139 -5.29 16.38 4.52
C ASN A 139 -4.89 15.46 3.37
N SER A 140 -3.71 15.69 2.78
CA SER A 140 -3.20 14.87 1.69
C SER A 140 -2.88 13.45 2.14
N ARG A 141 -2.36 13.27 3.36
CA ARG A 141 -2.14 11.94 3.95
C ARG A 141 -3.46 11.21 4.20
N GLU A 142 -4.47 11.88 4.77
CA GLU A 142 -5.78 11.28 5.01
C GLU A 142 -6.48 10.90 3.70
N GLU A 143 -6.40 11.75 2.68
CA GLU A 143 -6.90 11.41 1.35
C GLU A 143 -6.15 10.22 0.74
N CYS A 144 -4.82 10.19 0.85
CA CYS A 144 -3.98 9.09 0.38
C CYS A 144 -4.41 7.76 1.02
N LEU A 145 -4.55 7.73 2.36
CA LEU A 145 -4.88 6.52 3.11
C LEU A 145 -6.34 6.09 2.94
N SER A 146 -7.27 7.03 2.75
CA SER A 146 -8.69 6.70 2.53
C SER A 146 -8.99 6.20 1.13
N ARG A 147 -8.17 6.59 0.14
CA ARG A 147 -8.33 6.19 -1.26
C ARG A 147 -7.42 5.05 -1.68
N CYS A 148 -6.39 4.72 -0.90
CA CYS A 148 -5.39 3.76 -1.33
C CYS A 148 -6.03 2.39 -1.59
N ASP A 149 -5.62 1.81 -2.71
CA ASP A 149 -6.03 0.48 -3.12
C ASP A 149 -4.80 -0.32 -3.52
N TRP A 150 -4.84 -1.63 -3.28
CA TRP A 150 -3.71 -2.52 -3.52
C TRP A 150 -3.23 -2.53 -4.99
N ALA A 151 -4.10 -2.18 -5.93
CA ALA A 151 -3.83 -2.13 -7.36
C ALA A 151 -3.24 -0.77 -7.83
N GLY A 152 -3.20 0.24 -6.96
CA GLY A 152 -2.60 1.54 -7.21
C GLY A 152 -3.45 2.51 -8.03
N GLY A 153 -4.77 2.30 -8.11
CA GLY A 153 -5.71 3.19 -8.79
C GLY A 153 -5.67 4.62 -8.25
N TYR A 154 -5.52 4.81 -6.95
CA TYR A 154 -5.37 6.12 -6.29
C TYR A 154 -4.14 6.93 -6.73
N LEU A 155 -3.16 6.30 -7.39
CA LEU A 155 -1.95 6.95 -7.90
C LEU A 155 -2.11 7.46 -9.35
N TYR A 156 -3.31 7.40 -9.92
CA TYR A 156 -3.63 7.96 -11.24
C TYR A 156 -4.36 9.32 -11.10
N MET A 157 -4.19 10.19 -12.09
CA MET A 157 -4.77 11.54 -12.17
C MET A 157 -5.72 11.61 -13.37
#